data_AF-A0A948FPA7-F1
#
_entry.id   AF-A0A948FPA7-F1
#
_cell.length_a   1.000
_cell.length_b   1.000
_cell.length_c   1.000
_cell.angle_alpha   90.00
_cell.angle_beta   90.00
_cell.angle_gamma   90.00
#
_symmetry.space_group_name_H-M   'P 1'
#
loop_
_entity.id
_entity.type
_entity.pdbx_description
1 polymer ?
#
loop_
_entity_poly.entity_id
_entity_poly.type
_entity_poly.pdbx_seq_one_letter_code
_entity_poly.pdbx_strand_id
1 'polypeptide(L)'
;MLAIVFAISLFFSLQQKKVFSDETIFFVVDISNSMNTKDIIAENASGKISRLDVAKLFIEKTMESEPNAYYGLVVFAQSAVTLVPATMDV
;
A
#
# COMPACT_ATOMS: atom_id res chain seq x y z
N MET A 1 -22.37 22.83 -32.18
CA MET A 1 -22.52 22.23 -30.82
C MET A 1 -21.67 20.97 -30.65
N LEU A 2 -21.63 20.06 -31.63
CA LEU A 2 -20.83 18.81 -31.56
C LEU A 2 -19.29 19.02 -31.42
N ALA A 3 -18.74 20.02 -32.13
CA ALA A 3 -17.30 20.29 -32.13
C ALA A 3 -16.75 20.77 -30.77
N ILE A 4 -17.58 21.45 -29.97
CA ILE A 4 -17.18 21.99 -28.66
C ILE A 4 -17.09 20.87 -27.62
N VAL A 5 -18.01 19.90 -27.68
CA VAL A 5 -18.02 18.74 -26.76
C VAL A 5 -16.79 17.86 -26.99
N PHE A 6 -16.38 17.68 -28.25
CA PHE A 6 -15.20 16.88 -28.61
C PHE A 6 -13.88 17.57 -28.22
N ALA A 7 -13.82 18.91 -28.28
CA ALA A 7 -12.66 19.67 -27.84
C ALA A 7 -12.50 19.63 -26.31
N ILE A 8 -13.60 19.69 -25.57
CA ILE A 8 -13.60 19.60 -24.10
C ILE A 8 -13.18 18.19 -23.65
N SER A 9 -13.65 17.13 -24.32
CA SER A 9 -13.26 15.75 -23.97
C SER A 9 -11.78 15.48 -24.25
N LEU A 10 -11.23 16.00 -25.37
CA LEU A 10 -9.79 15.91 -25.64
C LEU A 10 -8.96 16.70 -24.62
N PHE A 11 -9.41 17.90 -24.23
CA PHE A 11 -8.70 18.74 -23.26
C PHE A 11 -8.67 18.10 -21.87
N PHE A 12 -9.78 17.47 -21.44
CA PHE A 12 -9.81 16.69 -20.20
C PHE A 12 -8.93 15.43 -20.26
N SER A 13 -8.87 14.77 -21.42
CA SER A 13 -7.99 13.60 -21.62
C SER A 13 -6.51 13.97 -21.58
N LEU A 14 -6.13 15.19 -22.00
CA LEU A 14 -4.74 15.66 -21.99
C LEU A 14 -4.29 16.20 -20.62
N GLN A 15 -5.23 16.55 -19.74
CA GLN A 15 -4.97 17.01 -18.36
C GLN A 15 -4.77 15.85 -17.37
N GLN A 16 -5.16 14.62 -17.72
CA GLN A 16 -4.82 13.43 -16.93
C GLN A 16 -3.41 12.92 -17.23
N LYS A 17 -2.43 13.82 -17.29
CA LYS A 17 -1.04 13.43 -17.10
C LYS A 17 -0.94 13.00 -15.65
N LYS A 18 -1.07 11.69 -15.39
CA LYS A 18 -0.73 11.05 -14.12
C LYS A 18 0.67 11.58 -13.79
N VAL A 19 0.75 12.54 -12.88
CA VAL A 19 2.02 12.97 -12.32
C VAL A 19 2.46 11.74 -11.56
N PHE A 20 3.28 10.90 -12.18
CA PHE A 20 4.11 9.95 -11.46
C PHE A 20 5.05 10.82 -10.62
N SER A 21 4.51 11.32 -9.50
CA SER A 21 5.32 11.52 -8.31
C SER A 21 5.84 10.13 -7.99
N ASP A 22 7.14 9.99 -7.80
CA ASP A 22 7.71 8.80 -7.19
C ASP A 22 7.06 8.67 -5.80
N GLU A 23 5.93 7.97 -5.73
CA GLU A 23 5.16 7.85 -4.50
C GLU A 23 5.99 7.04 -3.52
N THR A 24 6.24 7.62 -2.34
CA THR A 24 6.97 6.93 -1.28
C THR A 24 5.97 6.49 -0.22
N ILE A 25 5.87 5.18 0.01
CA ILE A 25 4.94 4.56 0.94
C ILE A 25 5.75 3.97 2.10
N PHE A 26 5.48 4.46 3.31
CA PHE A 26 6.05 3.90 4.54
C PHE A 26 5.02 3.03 5.26
N PHE A 27 5.34 1.75 5.40
CA PHE A 27 4.60 0.86 6.27
C PHE A 27 5.13 0.99 7.70
N VAL A 28 4.23 1.33 8.63
CA VAL A 28 4.54 1.42 10.06
C VAL A 28 3.77 0.31 10.76
N VAL A 29 4.47 -0.75 11.18
CA VAL A 29 3.86 -2.01 11.64
C VAL A 29 4.10 -2.21 13.13
N ASP A 30 3.01 -2.39 13.88
CA ASP A 30 3.11 -2.85 15.27
C ASP A 30 3.49 -4.35 15.28
N ILE A 31 4.54 -4.69 16.02
CA ILE A 31 5.00 -6.07 16.26
C ILE A 31 4.84 -6.48 17.72
N SER A 32 4.04 -5.75 18.50
CA SER A 32 3.69 -6.07 19.88
C SER A 32 3.01 -7.44 19.99
N ASN A 33 3.07 -8.06 21.18
CA ASN A 33 2.44 -9.36 21.41
C ASN A 33 0.94 -9.38 21.09
N SER A 34 0.25 -8.25 21.17
CA SER A 34 -1.17 -8.14 20.84
C SER A 34 -1.44 -8.46 19.35
N MET A 35 -0.46 -8.26 18.47
CA MET A 35 -0.56 -8.52 17.03
C MET A 35 -0.49 -10.02 16.69
N ASN A 36 -0.05 -10.87 17.63
CA ASN A 36 -0.11 -12.33 17.49
C ASN A 36 -1.51 -12.91 17.76
N THR A 37 -2.47 -12.07 18.18
CA THR A 37 -3.86 -12.50 18.42
C THR A 37 -4.47 -13.05 17.13
N LYS A 38 -5.00 -14.28 17.18
CA LYS A 38 -5.69 -14.95 16.07
C LYS A 38 -7.18 -14.73 16.14
N ASP A 39 -7.64 -13.58 15.68
CA ASP A 39 -9.04 -13.18 15.73
C ASP A 39 -9.65 -12.79 14.38
N ILE A 40 -8.83 -12.68 13.32
CA ILE A 40 -9.31 -12.33 11.98
C ILE A 40 -9.64 -13.59 11.19
N ILE A 41 -10.80 -13.59 10.54
CA ILE A 41 -11.23 -14.64 9.60
C ILE A 41 -10.91 -14.14 8.19
N ALA A 42 -10.02 -14.84 7.48
CA ALA A 42 -9.76 -14.58 6.07
C ALA A 42 -10.57 -15.54 5.21
N GLU A 43 -11.12 -15.03 4.09
CA GLU A 43 -12.04 -15.77 3.20
C GLU A 43 -11.45 -17.10 2.66
N ASN A 44 -10.12 -17.26 2.69
CA ASN A 44 -9.41 -18.44 2.19
C ASN A 44 -8.59 -19.18 3.25
N ALA A 45 -8.71 -18.84 4.53
CA ALA A 45 -7.98 -19.51 5.60
C ALA A 45 -8.85 -20.58 6.28
N SER A 46 -8.29 -21.77 6.54
CA SER A 46 -8.96 -22.84 7.30
C SER A 46 -9.12 -22.55 8.79
N GLY A 47 -9.12 -21.27 9.20
CA GLY A 47 -9.17 -20.83 10.58
C GLY A 47 -8.89 -19.34 10.75
N LYS A 48 -8.82 -18.91 12.01
CA LYS A 48 -8.44 -17.53 12.36
C LYS A 48 -6.94 -17.33 12.18
N ILE A 49 -6.57 -16.22 11.56
CA ILE A 49 -5.17 -15.82 11.34
C ILE A 49 -4.80 -14.64 12.25
N SER A 50 -3.50 -14.45 12.45
CA SER A 50 -3.03 -13.37 13.33
C SER A 50 -3.19 -12.00 12.66
N ARG A 51 -3.33 -10.96 13.47
CA ARG A 51 -3.35 -9.57 12.98
C ARG A 51 -2.07 -9.21 12.23
N LEU A 52 -0.92 -9.71 12.69
CA LEU A 52 0.36 -9.51 12.01
C LEU A 52 0.41 -10.20 10.65
N ASP A 53 -0.16 -11.40 10.52
CA ASP A 53 -0.22 -12.10 9.22
C ASP A 53 -1.11 -11.35 8.23
N VAL A 54 -2.22 -10.79 8.70
CA VAL A 54 -3.08 -9.92 7.88
C VAL A 54 -2.35 -8.66 7.44
N ALA A 55 -1.58 -8.04 8.33
CA ALA A 55 -0.79 -6.86 7.99
C ALA A 55 0.22 -7.16 6.88
N LYS A 56 0.92 -8.32 6.94
CA LYS A 56 1.85 -8.76 5.89
C LYS A 56 1.13 -8.94 4.54
N LEU A 57 -0.01 -9.64 4.53
CA LEU A 57 -0.80 -9.84 3.31
C LEU A 57 -1.29 -8.51 2.71
N PHE A 58 -1.64 -7.54 3.56
CA PHE A 58 -2.06 -6.23 3.11
C PHE A 58 -0.90 -5.43 2.50
N ILE A 59 0.28 -5.49 3.11
CA ILE A 59 1.50 -4.86 2.60
C ILE A 59 1.86 -5.43 1.23
N GLU A 60 1.89 -6.76 1.11
CA GLU A 60 2.19 -7.46 -0.14
C GLU A 60 1.24 -7.02 -1.27
N LYS A 61 -0.07 -7.06 -1.03
CA LYS A 61 -1.07 -6.61 -2.02
C LYS A 61 -0.94 -5.13 -2.39
N THR A 62 -0.55 -4.28 -1.43
CA THR A 62 -0.32 -2.85 -1.69
C THR A 62 0.88 -2.69 -2.62
N MET A 63 1.97 -3.41 -2.34
CA MET A 63 3.19 -3.38 -3.14
C MET A 63 2.96 -3.86 -4.57
N GLU A 64 2.14 -4.91 -4.73
CA GLU A 64 1.72 -5.40 -6.04
C GLU A 64 0.86 -4.39 -6.83
N SER A 65 0.06 -3.58 -6.14
CA SER A 65 -0.84 -2.61 -6.78
C SER A 65 -0.13 -1.33 -7.26
N GLU A 66 1.00 -0.97 -6.64
CA GLU A 66 1.77 0.25 -6.95
C GLU A 66 3.24 -0.07 -7.29
N PRO A 67 3.53 -0.82 -8.38
CA PRO A 67 4.87 -1.37 -8.65
C PRO A 67 5.96 -0.33 -8.93
N ASN A 68 5.61 0.96 -9.06
CA ASN A 68 6.56 2.06 -9.30
C ASN A 68 6.77 2.96 -8.07
N ALA A 69 6.26 2.57 -6.90
CA ALA A 69 6.45 3.31 -5.66
C ALA A 69 7.75 2.89 -4.94
N TYR A 70 8.27 3.78 -4.09
CA TYR A 70 9.34 3.49 -3.15
C TYR A 70 8.72 3.04 -1.83
N TYR A 71 9.19 1.93 -1.28
CA TYR A 71 8.66 1.31 -0.07
C TYR A 71 9.66 1.37 1.08
N GLY A 72 9.19 1.82 2.24
CA GLY A 72 9.94 1.76 3.50
C GLY A 72 9.17 0.97 4.56
N LEU A 73 9.91 0.36 5.49
CA LEU A 73 9.32 -0.39 6.61
C LEU A 73 9.89 0.08 7.94
N VAL A 74 8.99 0.50 8.82
CA VAL A 74 9.26 0.80 10.23
C VAL A 74 8.46 -0.20 11.06
N VAL A 75 9.12 -0.83 12.03
CA VAL A 75 8.42 -1.65 13.02
C VAL A 75 8.50 -1.00 14.38
N PHE A 76 7.47 -1.19 15.19
CA PHE A 76 7.49 -0.73 16.57
C PHE A 76 6.79 -1.73 17.48
N ALA A 77 7.24 -1.79 18.73
CA ALA A 77 6.50 -2.44 19.82
C ALA A 77 6.59 -1.55 21.05
N GLN A 78 7.68 -1.66 21.82
CA GLN A 78 7.98 -0.74 22.93
C GLN A 78 8.80 0.47 22.47
N SER A 79 9.58 0.32 21.41
CA SER A 79 10.33 1.38 20.73
C SER A 79 10.21 1.19 19.21
N ALA A 80 10.28 2.29 18.47
CA ALA A 80 10.27 2.25 17.01
C ALA A 80 11.69 2.00 16.47
N VAL A 81 11.81 1.11 15.48
CA VAL A 81 13.04 0.82 14.75
C VAL A 81 12.72 0.80 13.26
N THR A 82 13.46 1.59 12.47
CA THR A 82 13.43 1.51 11.02
C THR A 82 14.17 0.24 10.58
N LEU A 83 13.48 -0.66 9.87
CA LEU A 83 14.09 -1.88 9.35
C LEU A 83 14.55 -1.73 7.91
N VAL A 84 13.75 -1.06 7.07
CA VAL A 84 14.04 -0.90 5.63
C VAL A 84 13.86 0.57 5.26
N PRO A 85 14.92 1.26 4.80
CA PRO A 85 14.77 2.61 4.25
C PRO A 85 13.95 2.57 2.95
N ALA A 86 13.37 3.71 2.55
CA ALA A 86 12.60 3.77 1.32
C ALA A 86 13.43 3.31 0.10
N THR A 87 12.98 2.25 -0.57
CA THR A 87 13.64 1.64 -1.72
C THR A 87 12.59 1.16 -2.72
N MET A 88 12.95 1.16 -4.01
CA MET A 88 12.13 0.56 -5.06
C MET A 88 12.47 -0.93 -5.27
N ASP A 89 13.59 -1.40 -4.68
CA ASP A 89 13.99 -2.81 -4.70
C ASP A 89 13.20 -3.57 -3.63
N VAL A 90 12.37 -4.53 -4.08
CA VAL A 90 11.39 -5.27 -3.28
C VAL A 90 11.92 -6.65 -2.89
#